data_AF-B7L3P2-F1
#
_entry.id   AF-B7L3P2-F1
#
_cell.length_a   1.000
_cell.length_b   1.000
_cell.length_c   1.000
_cell.angle_alpha   90.00
_cell.angle_beta   90.00
_cell.angle_gamma   90.00
#
_symmetry.space_group_name_H-M   'P 1'
#
loop_
_entity.id
_entity.type
_entity.pdbx_description
1 polymer ?
#
loop_
_entity_poly.entity_id
_entity_poly.type
_entity_poly.pdbx_seq_one_letter_code
_entity_poly.pdbx_strand_id
1 'polypeptide(L)'
;MFCDQIRQSAETAPRAALPAVAAALWKAFAEGHVSEADAEALSALIEARQALRSPHPATSTGPIASNDAQGRVGSPRTGRSGSRPRTDASVERRRRWAASGRMPPAIAARFTLAEQAVLSLVAAETCRRKDCRLSVGGMAAIAGVSETTVRNAIREAVKLGLLTVEERQITGWRNDTNIVRIISAEWTSWLRLTRKAPKAEDRLSLNSEQKGGGCKSANPTPTDLQERGKLRPAEPSQGLPRGSGRLSARRAEMDRGAR
;
A
#
# COMPACT_ATOMS: atom_id res chain seq x y z
N MET A 1 41.62 16.47 -39.74
CA MET A 1 41.53 15.00 -39.96
C MET A 1 41.18 14.24 -38.69
N PHE A 2 42.02 14.21 -37.65
CA PHE A 2 41.71 13.44 -36.43
C PHE A 2 40.53 14.03 -35.63
N CYS A 3 40.46 15.37 -35.53
CA CYS A 3 39.33 16.09 -34.92
C CYS A 3 38.00 15.80 -35.65
N ASP A 4 37.99 15.83 -36.98
CA ASP A 4 36.80 15.54 -37.79
C ASP A 4 36.31 14.10 -37.63
N GLN A 5 37.25 13.16 -37.46
CA GLN A 5 36.94 11.76 -37.20
C GLN A 5 36.29 11.56 -35.82
N ILE A 6 36.79 12.23 -34.78
CA ILE A 6 36.15 12.21 -33.46
C ILE A 6 34.76 12.86 -33.53
N ARG A 7 34.62 13.99 -34.22
CA ARG A 7 33.33 14.65 -34.43
C ARG A 7 32.32 13.70 -35.09
N GLN A 8 32.69 13.09 -36.20
CA GLN A 8 31.84 12.11 -36.91
C GLN A 8 31.47 10.94 -36.00
N SER A 9 32.42 10.43 -35.20
CA SER A 9 32.15 9.35 -34.25
C SER A 9 31.21 9.78 -33.13
N ALA A 10 31.33 11.01 -32.61
CA ALA A 10 30.45 11.52 -31.57
C ALA A 10 29.02 11.74 -32.09
N GLU A 11 28.87 12.14 -33.36
CA GLU A 11 27.57 12.33 -34.01
C GLU A 11 26.86 11.01 -34.36
N THR A 12 27.62 10.01 -34.83
CA THR A 12 27.08 8.74 -35.35
C THR A 12 27.01 7.62 -34.31
N ALA A 13 27.86 7.64 -33.29
CA ALA A 13 27.93 6.54 -32.32
C ALA A 13 26.63 6.40 -31.50
N PRO A 14 26.23 5.15 -31.19
CA PRO A 14 25.15 4.91 -30.25
C PRO A 14 25.54 5.45 -28.87
N ARG A 15 24.55 5.90 -28.09
CA ARG A 15 24.79 6.58 -26.79
C ARG A 15 25.66 5.76 -25.82
N ALA A 16 25.52 4.44 -25.84
CA ALA A 16 26.32 3.53 -25.00
C ALA A 16 27.83 3.56 -25.33
N ALA A 17 28.20 3.98 -26.55
CA ALA A 17 29.59 4.10 -26.98
C ALA A 17 30.18 5.51 -26.78
N LEU A 18 29.37 6.50 -26.36
CA LEU A 18 29.85 7.87 -26.11
C LEU A 18 30.95 7.96 -25.04
N PRO A 19 30.95 7.15 -23.95
CA PRO A 19 32.08 7.13 -23.02
C PRO A 19 33.40 6.67 -23.67
N ALA A 20 33.34 5.74 -24.64
CA ALA A 20 34.53 5.31 -25.39
C ALA A 20 35.01 6.39 -26.36
N VAL A 21 34.09 7.15 -26.97
CA VAL A 21 34.42 8.31 -27.81
C VAL A 21 35.05 9.44 -26.97
N ALA A 22 34.55 9.67 -25.75
CA ALA A 22 35.15 10.62 -24.81
C ALA A 22 36.57 10.20 -24.39
N ALA A 23 36.80 8.91 -24.14
CA ALA A 23 38.13 8.40 -23.84
C ALA A 23 39.11 8.59 -25.02
N ALA A 24 38.64 8.37 -26.25
CA ALA A 24 39.43 8.60 -27.46
C ALA A 24 39.76 10.10 -27.66
N LEU A 25 38.83 11.00 -27.32
CA LEU A 25 39.05 12.45 -27.33
C LEU A 25 40.17 12.85 -26.38
N TRP A 26 40.08 12.44 -25.10
CA TRP A 26 41.06 12.83 -24.09
C TRP A 26 42.44 12.23 -24.34
N LYS A 27 42.51 11.02 -24.92
CA LYS A 27 43.78 10.42 -25.35
C LYS A 27 44.44 11.23 -26.46
N ALA A 28 43.66 11.65 -27.46
CA ALA A 28 44.17 12.44 -28.58
C ALA A 28 44.59 13.87 -28.19
N PHE A 29 43.92 14.44 -27.19
CA PHE A 29 44.34 15.70 -26.58
C PHE A 29 45.68 15.55 -25.85
N ALA A 30 45.86 14.48 -25.06
CA ALA A 30 47.13 14.21 -24.38
C ALA A 30 48.30 13.95 -25.34
N GLU A 31 48.03 13.40 -26.53
CA GLU A 31 49.00 13.19 -27.61
C GLU A 31 49.24 14.45 -28.48
N GLY A 32 48.53 15.56 -28.21
CA GLY A 32 48.68 16.83 -28.92
C GLY A 32 48.04 16.86 -30.31
N HIS A 33 47.17 15.90 -30.64
CA HIS A 33 46.48 15.80 -31.92
C HIS A 33 45.19 16.63 -31.99
N VAL A 34 44.75 17.19 -30.86
CA VAL A 34 43.53 18.00 -30.74
C VAL A 34 43.87 19.27 -29.98
N SER A 35 43.45 20.43 -30.50
CA SER A 35 43.62 21.70 -29.81
C SER A 35 42.68 21.79 -28.60
N GLU A 36 43.01 22.64 -27.62
CA GLU A 36 42.16 22.86 -26.45
C GLU A 36 40.75 23.34 -26.83
N ALA A 37 40.65 24.25 -27.80
CA ALA A 37 39.37 24.73 -28.32
C ALA A 37 38.53 23.63 -28.98
N ASP A 38 39.19 22.72 -29.73
CA ASP A 38 38.50 21.59 -30.36
C ASP A 38 38.05 20.55 -29.32
N ALA A 39 38.84 20.34 -28.27
CA ALA A 39 38.50 19.41 -27.19
C ALA A 39 37.29 19.89 -26.39
N GLU A 40 37.20 21.18 -26.11
CA GLU A 40 36.05 21.79 -25.45
C GLU A 40 34.77 21.65 -26.30
N ALA A 41 34.85 21.96 -27.60
CA ALA A 41 33.71 21.83 -28.51
C ALA A 41 33.21 20.38 -28.64
N LEU A 42 34.13 19.40 -28.74
CA LEU A 42 33.78 17.99 -28.84
C LEU A 42 33.23 17.41 -27.53
N SER A 43 33.76 17.85 -26.39
CA SER A 43 33.25 17.50 -25.06
C SER A 43 31.82 18.00 -24.88
N ALA A 44 31.54 19.26 -25.23
CA ALA A 44 30.20 19.84 -25.16
C ALA A 44 29.18 19.09 -26.05
N LEU A 45 29.58 18.65 -27.24
CA LEU A 45 28.75 17.83 -28.13
C LEU A 45 28.42 16.47 -27.50
N ILE A 46 29.42 15.80 -26.91
CA ILE A 46 29.25 14.50 -26.25
C ILE A 46 28.32 14.63 -25.03
N GLU A 47 28.52 15.65 -24.20
CA GLU A 47 27.67 15.93 -23.03
C GLU A 47 26.23 16.27 -23.43
N ALA A 48 26.03 17.09 -24.47
CA ALA A 48 24.69 17.39 -24.99
C ALA A 48 23.95 16.12 -25.44
N ARG A 49 24.66 15.15 -26.02
CA ARG A 49 24.08 13.85 -26.42
C ARG A 49 23.78 12.94 -25.22
N GLN A 50 24.57 13.01 -24.16
CA GLN A 50 24.33 12.27 -22.92
C GLN A 50 23.19 12.88 -22.09
N ALA A 51 23.03 14.21 -22.12
CA ALA A 51 22.02 14.95 -21.37
C ALA A 51 20.57 14.71 -21.84
N LEU A 52 20.34 14.22 -23.06
CA LEU A 52 19.01 13.93 -23.64
C LEU A 52 18.36 12.62 -23.12
N ARG A 53 18.45 12.42 -21.79
CA ARG A 53 17.74 11.47 -20.91
C ARG A 53 18.41 10.11 -20.63
N SER A 54 19.04 10.06 -19.45
CA SER A 54 19.01 8.96 -18.48
C SER A 54 18.68 9.55 -17.10
N PRO A 55 17.61 9.16 -16.40
CA PRO A 55 17.45 9.48 -14.99
C PRO A 55 18.12 8.38 -14.16
N HIS A 56 19.39 8.54 -13.83
CA HIS A 56 19.98 7.85 -12.69
C HIS A 56 20.67 8.82 -11.74
N PRO A 57 20.57 8.62 -10.41
CA PRO A 57 20.72 9.70 -9.44
C PRO A 57 22.12 9.73 -8.84
N ALA A 58 22.69 10.92 -8.79
CA ALA A 58 23.64 11.49 -7.83
C ALA A 58 24.19 12.73 -8.57
N THR A 59 24.14 13.96 -8.05
CA THR A 59 24.58 14.39 -6.73
C THR A 59 23.91 15.74 -6.43
N SER A 60 23.55 15.96 -5.18
CA SER A 60 23.03 17.22 -4.63
C SER A 60 23.99 18.39 -4.82
N THR A 61 23.46 19.59 -5.12
CA THR A 61 23.66 20.87 -4.38
C THR A 61 22.97 22.02 -5.14
N GLY A 62 21.99 22.69 -4.51
CA GLY A 62 21.37 23.91 -5.05
C GLY A 62 20.03 24.24 -4.37
N PRO A 63 19.77 25.50 -3.99
CA PRO A 63 18.76 25.85 -2.99
C PRO A 63 17.33 25.83 -3.54
N ILE A 64 16.40 25.60 -2.61
CA ILE A 64 14.96 25.52 -2.79
C ILE A 64 14.44 26.87 -3.32
N ALA A 65 13.92 26.88 -4.55
CA ALA A 65 13.03 27.93 -5.04
C ALA A 65 11.61 27.37 -5.07
N SER A 66 10.75 27.97 -4.26
CA SER A 66 9.30 27.77 -4.19
C SER A 66 8.59 28.39 -5.39
N ASN A 67 7.44 27.77 -5.72
CA ASN A 67 6.41 28.15 -6.70
C ASN A 67 6.66 27.74 -8.15
N ASP A 68 5.92 26.71 -8.61
CA ASP A 68 4.83 26.93 -9.57
C ASP A 68 3.93 25.71 -9.69
N ALA A 69 2.62 25.99 -9.67
CA ALA A 69 1.56 25.05 -9.37
C ALA A 69 0.63 24.81 -10.57
N GLN A 70 1.13 24.44 -11.75
CA GLN A 70 0.22 24.03 -12.83
C GLN A 70 0.76 22.86 -13.66
N GLY A 71 -0.05 21.80 -13.74
CA GLY A 71 -0.14 21.00 -14.96
C GLY A 71 0.89 19.90 -15.14
N ARG A 72 0.97 18.94 -14.22
CA ARG A 72 1.47 17.60 -14.56
C ARG A 72 0.46 16.55 -14.14
N VAL A 73 -0.37 16.14 -15.09
CA VAL A 73 -1.04 14.83 -15.07
C VAL A 73 0.08 13.81 -15.03
N GLY A 74 0.48 13.46 -13.81
CA GLY A 74 1.51 12.48 -13.56
C GLY A 74 1.03 11.15 -14.10
N SER A 75 1.67 10.67 -15.17
CA SER A 75 1.65 9.26 -15.53
C SER A 75 1.84 8.44 -14.25
N PRO A 76 0.93 7.51 -13.91
CA PRO A 76 0.98 6.83 -12.63
C PRO A 76 2.33 6.12 -12.58
N ARG A 77 3.17 6.48 -11.61
CA ARG A 77 4.42 5.79 -11.32
C ARG A 77 4.07 4.40 -10.80
N THR A 78 3.66 3.50 -11.69
CA THR A 78 3.58 2.07 -11.45
C THR A 78 5.00 1.53 -11.41
N GLY A 79 5.69 1.71 -10.28
CA GLY A 79 7.13 1.41 -10.26
C GLY A 79 7.83 1.60 -8.94
N ARG A 80 7.19 1.24 -7.82
CA ARG A 80 7.86 0.76 -6.59
C ARG A 80 6.87 0.10 -5.62
N SER A 81 5.83 -0.53 -6.15
CA SER A 81 5.17 -1.60 -5.42
C SER A 81 6.22 -2.71 -5.25
N GLY A 82 6.58 -3.04 -4.00
CA GLY A 82 7.31 -4.28 -3.74
C GLY A 82 6.62 -5.45 -4.44
N SER A 83 7.37 -6.53 -4.65
CA SER A 83 7.08 -7.72 -5.48
C SER A 83 5.72 -8.42 -5.31
N ARG A 84 4.80 -7.92 -4.49
CA ARG A 84 3.43 -8.40 -4.34
C ARG A 84 2.43 -7.37 -4.86
N PRO A 85 1.54 -7.74 -5.80
CA PRO A 85 0.36 -6.95 -6.11
C PRO A 85 -0.41 -6.65 -4.82
N ARG A 86 -0.61 -5.37 -4.50
CA ARG A 86 -1.49 -4.97 -3.40
C ARG A 86 -2.93 -5.25 -3.85
N THR A 87 -3.36 -6.50 -3.70
CA THR A 87 -4.76 -6.85 -3.92
C THR A 87 -5.62 -6.17 -2.86
N ASP A 88 -6.82 -5.74 -3.23
CA ASP A 88 -7.76 -5.10 -2.30
C ASP A 88 -8.03 -5.99 -1.09
N ALA A 89 -8.13 -7.31 -1.30
CA ALA A 89 -8.25 -8.30 -0.23
C ALA A 89 -7.07 -8.25 0.77
N SER A 90 -5.83 -8.02 0.30
CA SER A 90 -4.66 -7.89 1.18
C SER A 90 -4.70 -6.59 1.99
N VAL A 91 -5.17 -5.50 1.38
CA VAL A 91 -5.34 -4.21 2.05
C VAL A 91 -6.44 -4.30 3.10
N GLU A 92 -7.55 -4.94 2.77
CA GLU A 92 -8.68 -5.16 3.68
C GLU A 92 -8.29 -6.00 4.89
N ARG A 93 -7.55 -7.11 4.70
CA ARG A 93 -7.00 -7.91 5.82
C ARG A 93 -6.13 -7.06 6.73
N ARG A 94 -5.23 -6.25 6.16
CA ARG A 94 -4.36 -5.35 6.92
C ARG A 94 -5.16 -4.35 7.75
N ARG A 95 -6.16 -3.70 7.14
CA ARG A 95 -7.05 -2.74 7.81
C ARG A 95 -7.81 -3.41 8.96
N ARG A 96 -8.37 -4.60 8.72
CA ARG A 96 -9.11 -5.37 9.74
C ARG A 96 -8.22 -5.73 10.93
N TRP A 97 -6.99 -6.17 10.70
CA TRP A 97 -6.07 -6.50 11.79
C TRP A 97 -5.63 -5.27 12.57
N ALA A 98 -5.28 -4.16 11.90
CA ALA A 98 -4.93 -2.92 12.57
C ALA A 98 -6.12 -2.35 13.40
N ALA A 99 -7.34 -2.46 12.88
CA ALA A 99 -8.56 -2.04 13.57
C ALA A 99 -9.05 -3.01 14.66
N SER A 100 -8.34 -4.10 14.94
CA SER A 100 -8.79 -5.13 15.88
C SER A 100 -8.76 -4.72 17.36
N GLY A 101 -8.16 -3.56 17.69
CA GLY A 101 -8.08 -3.04 19.05
C GLY A 101 -7.14 -3.84 19.99
N ARG A 102 -6.30 -4.72 19.43
CA ARG A 102 -5.39 -5.60 20.20
C ARG A 102 -4.11 -4.92 20.68
N MET A 103 -3.96 -3.63 20.41
CA MET A 103 -2.79 -2.85 20.78
C MET A 103 -3.21 -1.60 21.54
N PRO A 104 -2.50 -1.22 22.62
CA PRO A 104 -2.68 0.08 23.26
C PRO A 104 -2.48 1.22 22.25
N PRO A 105 -3.28 2.29 22.31
CA PRO A 105 -3.20 3.39 21.35
C PRO A 105 -1.83 4.09 21.37
N ALA A 106 -1.21 4.24 22.55
CA ALA A 106 0.12 4.84 22.68
C ALA A 106 1.21 4.02 21.97
N ILE A 107 1.13 2.69 22.07
CA ILE A 107 2.02 1.79 21.34
C ILE A 107 1.71 1.83 19.84
N ALA A 108 0.42 1.78 19.46
CA ALA A 108 0.00 1.77 18.05
C ALA A 108 0.47 2.99 17.27
N ALA A 109 0.48 4.16 17.90
CA ALA A 109 0.96 5.41 17.29
C ALA A 109 2.42 5.35 16.82
N ARG A 110 3.23 4.41 17.33
CA ARG A 110 4.65 4.27 16.99
C ARG A 110 4.90 3.41 15.75
N PHE A 111 3.86 2.77 15.23
CA PHE A 111 3.94 1.81 14.14
C PHE A 111 3.09 2.22 12.95
N THR A 112 3.53 1.85 11.75
CA THR A 112 2.72 1.97 10.54
C THR A 112 1.52 1.02 10.58
N LEU A 113 0.46 1.31 9.82
CA LEU A 113 -0.74 0.46 9.76
C LEU A 113 -0.40 -1.00 9.38
N ALA A 114 0.60 -1.20 8.52
CA ALA A 114 1.03 -2.55 8.14
C ALA A 114 1.75 -3.29 9.28
N GLU A 115 2.55 -2.59 10.07
CA GLU A 115 3.21 -3.15 11.26
C GLU A 115 2.19 -3.41 12.37
N GLN A 116 1.25 -2.48 12.59
CA GLN A 116 0.13 -2.65 13.52
C GLN A 116 -0.69 -3.91 13.21
N ALA A 117 -0.91 -4.22 11.92
CA ALA A 117 -1.61 -5.43 11.51
C ALA A 117 -0.85 -6.71 11.92
N VAL A 118 0.47 -6.74 11.71
CA VAL A 118 1.34 -7.86 12.12
C VAL A 118 1.34 -8.02 13.63
N LEU A 119 1.56 -6.93 14.36
CA LEU A 119 1.65 -6.94 15.81
C LEU A 119 0.31 -7.27 16.48
N SER A 120 -0.81 -6.86 15.87
CA SER A 120 -2.16 -7.27 16.31
C SER A 120 -2.43 -8.76 16.11
N LEU A 121 -1.90 -9.34 15.02
CA LEU A 121 -1.93 -10.79 14.80
C LEU A 121 -1.09 -11.53 15.85
N VAL A 122 0.13 -11.05 16.12
CA VAL A 122 0.99 -11.61 17.18
C VAL A 122 0.24 -11.58 18.52
N ALA A 123 -0.38 -10.45 18.88
CA ALA A 123 -1.17 -10.31 20.10
C ALA A 123 -2.38 -11.25 20.14
N ALA A 124 -3.04 -11.48 19.00
CA ALA A 124 -4.13 -12.46 18.91
C ALA A 124 -3.64 -13.88 19.20
N GLU A 125 -2.49 -14.25 18.66
CA GLU A 125 -1.93 -15.59 18.86
C GLU A 125 -1.35 -15.77 20.26
N THR A 126 -0.72 -14.74 20.83
CA THR A 126 -0.32 -14.71 22.24
C THR A 126 -1.53 -14.88 23.17
N CYS A 127 -2.69 -14.31 22.83
CA CYS A 127 -3.91 -14.53 23.61
C CYS A 127 -4.40 -15.98 23.55
N ARG A 128 -4.23 -16.66 22.40
CA ARG A 128 -4.68 -18.03 22.16
C ARG A 128 -3.73 -19.08 22.75
N ARG A 129 -2.42 -18.93 22.52
CA ARG A 129 -1.39 -19.95 22.79
C ARG A 129 -0.30 -19.50 23.76
N LYS A 130 -0.40 -18.27 24.33
CA LYS A 130 0.62 -17.60 25.16
C LYS A 130 1.89 -17.15 24.44
N ASP A 131 2.21 -17.74 23.30
CA ASP A 131 3.28 -17.33 22.41
C ASP A 131 2.83 -17.32 20.94
N CYS A 132 3.59 -16.67 20.07
CA CYS A 132 3.36 -16.72 18.63
C CYS A 132 4.48 -17.54 17.97
N ARG A 133 4.11 -18.68 17.37
CA ARG A 133 5.01 -19.60 16.66
C ARG A 133 4.72 -19.67 15.16
N LEU A 134 4.10 -18.63 14.61
CA LEU A 134 3.80 -18.56 13.19
C LEU A 134 5.06 -18.23 12.40
N SER A 135 5.24 -18.87 11.25
CA SER A 135 6.36 -18.54 10.36
C SER A 135 6.21 -17.11 9.82
N VAL A 136 7.32 -16.48 9.42
CA VAL A 136 7.29 -15.13 8.84
C VAL A 136 6.35 -15.07 7.62
N GLY A 137 6.40 -16.09 6.75
CA GLY A 137 5.49 -16.23 5.62
C GLY A 137 4.03 -16.43 6.05
N GLY A 138 3.78 -17.24 7.09
CA GLY A 138 2.44 -17.44 7.66
C GLY A 138 1.84 -16.16 8.22
N MET A 139 2.61 -15.40 9.00
CA MET A 139 2.22 -14.08 9.50
C MET A 139 1.90 -13.12 8.34
N ALA A 140 2.75 -13.08 7.31
CA ALA A 140 2.57 -12.22 6.15
C ALA A 140 1.29 -12.55 5.37
N ALA A 141 0.98 -13.84 5.20
CA ALA A 141 -0.23 -14.31 4.53
C ALA A 141 -1.50 -13.88 5.28
N ILE A 142 -1.54 -14.14 6.59
CA ILE A 142 -2.69 -13.85 7.45
C ILE A 142 -2.91 -12.33 7.60
N ALA A 143 -1.84 -11.56 7.85
CA ALA A 143 -1.93 -10.12 8.06
C ALA A 143 -2.11 -9.31 6.76
N GLY A 144 -1.87 -9.91 5.58
CA GLY A 144 -1.97 -9.19 4.29
C GLY A 144 -0.81 -8.21 4.06
N VAL A 145 0.40 -8.64 4.43
CA VAL A 145 1.64 -7.84 4.28
C VAL A 145 2.73 -8.64 3.55
N SER A 146 3.88 -8.00 3.34
CA SER A 146 5.08 -8.67 2.84
C SER A 146 5.91 -9.22 3.99
N GLU A 147 6.72 -10.25 3.74
CA GLU A 147 7.61 -10.81 4.76
C GLU A 147 8.61 -9.80 5.30
N THR A 148 9.10 -8.88 4.46
CA THR A 148 10.00 -7.81 4.89
C THR A 148 9.30 -6.88 5.88
N THR A 149 8.02 -6.57 5.67
CA THR A 149 7.20 -5.82 6.65
C THR A 149 7.09 -6.56 7.98
N VAL A 150 6.91 -7.88 7.97
CA VAL A 150 6.86 -8.69 9.20
C VAL A 150 8.19 -8.61 9.95
N ARG A 151 9.31 -8.83 9.24
CA ARG A 151 10.65 -8.74 9.85
C ARG A 151 10.93 -7.34 10.39
N ASN A 152 10.51 -6.27 9.69
CA ASN A 152 10.66 -4.89 10.16
C ASN A 152 9.82 -4.63 11.41
N ALA A 153 8.54 -5.02 11.40
CA ALA A 153 7.63 -4.85 12.53
C ALA A 153 8.17 -5.50 13.80
N ILE A 154 8.67 -6.74 13.68
CA ILE A 154 9.25 -7.47 14.81
C ILE A 154 10.53 -6.79 15.29
N ARG A 155 11.43 -6.38 14.37
CA ARG A 155 12.67 -5.68 14.74
C ARG A 155 12.41 -4.37 15.48
N GLU A 156 11.49 -3.54 14.98
CA GLU A 156 11.13 -2.29 15.65
C GLU A 156 10.47 -2.55 17.01
N ALA A 157 9.58 -3.54 17.12
CA ALA A 157 8.94 -3.87 18.39
C ALA A 157 9.93 -4.42 19.44
N VAL A 158 10.93 -5.19 19.01
CA VAL A 158 12.05 -5.64 19.88
C VAL A 158 12.90 -4.45 20.32
N LYS A 159 13.25 -3.55 19.39
CA LYS A 159 14.00 -2.32 19.68
C LYS A 159 13.29 -1.44 20.71
N LEU A 160 11.97 -1.43 20.68
CA LEU A 160 11.12 -0.71 21.64
C LEU A 160 10.87 -1.48 22.95
N GLY A 161 11.45 -2.67 23.13
CA GLY A 161 11.29 -3.48 24.34
C GLY A 161 9.88 -4.07 24.51
N LEU A 162 9.10 -4.15 23.43
CA LEU A 162 7.71 -4.64 23.48
C LEU A 162 7.64 -6.16 23.35
N LEU A 163 8.54 -6.72 22.55
CA LEU A 163 8.60 -8.14 22.22
C LEU A 163 9.99 -8.73 22.51
N THR A 164 10.03 -10.03 22.80
CA THR A 164 11.23 -10.87 22.59
C THR A 164 11.01 -11.86 21.47
N VAL A 165 12.13 -12.21 20.83
CA VAL A 165 12.20 -13.25 19.82
C VAL A 165 13.19 -14.30 20.32
N GLU A 166 12.70 -15.51 20.58
CA GLU A 166 13.53 -16.67 20.86
C GLU A 166 13.78 -17.39 19.52
N GLU A 167 15.05 -17.43 19.11
CA GLU A 167 15.47 -18.21 17.94
C GLU A 167 15.56 -19.69 18.33
N ARG A 168 14.94 -20.56 17.51
CA ARG A 168 14.91 -22.00 17.75
C ARG A 168 15.84 -22.71 16.78
N GLN A 169 17.14 -22.64 17.02
CA GLN A 169 18.10 -23.40 16.25
C GLN A 169 17.97 -24.89 16.61
N ILE A 170 17.63 -25.74 15.63
CA ILE A 170 17.56 -27.20 15.82
C ILE A 170 18.93 -27.82 15.55
N THR A 171 19.59 -27.36 14.49
CA THR A 171 20.96 -27.73 14.11
C THR A 171 21.65 -26.48 13.58
N GLY A 172 22.98 -26.50 13.39
CA GLY A 172 23.72 -25.33 12.87
C GLY A 172 23.22 -24.79 11.52
N TRP A 173 22.43 -25.55 10.76
CA TRP A 173 21.92 -25.19 9.43
C TRP A 173 20.39 -25.09 9.37
N ARG A 174 19.69 -25.58 10.39
CA ARG A 174 18.23 -25.67 10.41
C ARG A 174 17.67 -24.96 11.63
N ASN A 175 16.88 -23.94 11.36
CA ASN A 175 16.15 -23.19 12.36
C ASN A 175 14.66 -23.54 12.27
N ASP A 176 14.05 -23.82 13.42
CA ASP A 176 12.59 -23.85 13.55
C ASP A 176 12.03 -22.43 13.51
N THR A 177 10.71 -22.31 13.51
CA THR A 177 10.05 -21.02 13.58
C THR A 177 10.36 -20.31 14.90
N ASN A 178 10.81 -19.06 14.79
CA ASN A 178 11.06 -18.18 15.93
C ASN A 178 9.81 -18.05 16.81
N ILE A 179 10.01 -18.05 18.12
CA ILE A 179 8.93 -17.80 19.09
C ILE A 179 8.93 -16.32 19.43
N VAL A 180 7.80 -15.66 19.22
CA VAL A 180 7.61 -14.25 19.56
C VAL A 180 6.75 -14.16 20.82
N ARG A 181 7.24 -13.44 21.84
CA ARG A 181 6.54 -13.21 23.12
C ARG A 181 6.37 -11.72 23.37
N ILE A 182 5.22 -11.34 23.92
CA ILE A 182 4.95 -9.96 24.36
C ILE A 182 5.43 -9.82 25.81
N ILE A 183 6.38 -8.91 26.05
CA ILE A 183 6.93 -8.64 27.40
C ILE A 183 6.34 -7.37 28.01
N SER A 184 5.97 -6.39 27.19
CA SER A 184 5.45 -5.11 27.69
C SER A 184 4.28 -5.31 28.67
N ALA A 185 4.45 -4.83 29.91
CA ALA A 185 3.43 -4.89 30.95
C ALA A 185 2.17 -4.09 30.56
N GLU A 186 2.36 -2.94 29.91
CA GLU A 186 1.27 -2.12 29.36
C GLU A 186 0.46 -2.92 28.34
N TRP A 187 1.13 -3.55 27.38
CA TRP A 187 0.45 -4.29 26.32
C TRP A 187 -0.24 -5.56 26.85
N THR A 188 0.41 -6.31 27.74
CA THR A 188 -0.20 -7.49 28.37
C THR A 188 -1.39 -7.13 29.25
N SER A 189 -1.35 -5.98 29.95
CA SER A 189 -2.48 -5.45 30.73
C SER A 189 -3.63 -5.04 29.83
N TRP A 190 -3.34 -4.36 28.71
CA TRP A 190 -4.33 -4.02 27.69
C TRP A 190 -5.02 -5.26 27.12
N LEU A 191 -4.26 -6.33 26.84
CA LEU A 191 -4.81 -7.59 26.37
C LEU A 191 -5.64 -8.33 27.44
N ARG A 192 -5.45 -8.05 28.73
CA ARG A 192 -6.34 -8.54 29.80
C ARG A 192 -7.67 -7.78 29.79
N LEU A 193 -7.62 -6.45 29.66
CA LEU A 193 -8.81 -5.59 29.63
C LEU A 193 -9.67 -5.82 28.38
N THR A 194 -9.03 -5.98 27.21
CA THR A 194 -9.72 -6.14 25.92
C THR A 194 -10.14 -7.57 25.62
N ARG A 195 -9.69 -8.54 26.41
CA ARG A 195 -10.27 -9.89 26.40
C ARG A 195 -11.67 -9.78 26.98
N LYS A 196 -12.66 -9.67 26.09
CA LYS A 196 -14.05 -9.93 26.43
C LYS A 196 -14.07 -11.31 27.08
N ALA A 197 -14.27 -11.38 28.39
CA ALA A 197 -14.44 -12.64 29.07
C ALA A 197 -15.61 -13.36 28.36
N PRO A 198 -15.50 -14.65 28.01
CA PRO A 198 -16.71 -15.40 27.75
C PRO A 198 -17.52 -15.30 29.05
N LYS A 199 -18.69 -14.63 28.99
CA LYS A 199 -19.59 -14.60 30.14
C LYS A 199 -19.82 -16.06 30.52
N ALA A 200 -19.68 -16.40 31.80
CA ALA A 200 -19.76 -17.77 32.29
C ALA A 200 -21.07 -18.48 31.90
N GLU A 201 -22.08 -17.73 31.49
CA GLU A 201 -23.36 -18.18 30.93
C GLU A 201 -23.27 -18.90 29.56
N ASP A 202 -22.16 -18.78 28.81
CA ASP A 202 -22.04 -19.36 27.46
C ASP A 202 -21.43 -20.78 27.43
N ARG A 203 -20.96 -21.32 28.56
CA ARG A 203 -20.41 -22.70 28.60
C ARG A 203 -21.49 -23.80 28.57
N LEU A 204 -22.76 -23.43 28.70
CA LEU A 204 -23.90 -24.35 28.63
C LEU A 204 -24.69 -24.25 27.31
N SER A 205 -24.32 -23.34 26.40
CA SER A 205 -25.05 -23.12 25.15
C SER A 205 -24.28 -23.65 23.94
N LEU A 206 -23.98 -24.95 23.93
CA LEU A 206 -23.86 -25.67 22.66
C LEU A 206 -25.28 -25.75 22.10
N ASN A 207 -25.51 -25.07 20.98
CA ASN A 207 -26.77 -24.92 20.23
C ASN A 207 -27.54 -23.62 20.53
N SER A 208 -27.04 -22.47 20.08
CA SER A 208 -27.95 -21.48 19.49
C SER A 208 -27.23 -20.64 18.44
N GLU A 209 -28.01 -20.32 17.42
CA GLU A 209 -27.62 -19.84 16.09
C GLU A 209 -26.90 -18.48 16.11
N GLN A 210 -26.26 -18.19 14.98
CA GLN A 210 -25.71 -16.88 14.62
C GLN A 210 -26.72 -15.75 14.87
N LYS A 211 -26.72 -15.19 16.08
CA LYS A 211 -27.50 -13.98 16.37
C LYS A 211 -26.61 -12.76 16.14
N GLY A 212 -26.97 -12.03 15.10
CA GLY A 212 -26.31 -10.81 14.63
C GLY A 212 -26.05 -9.80 15.75
N GLY A 213 -25.00 -9.02 15.55
CA GLY A 213 -24.45 -8.07 16.51
C GLY A 213 -25.46 -7.08 17.06
N GLY A 214 -25.28 -6.77 18.35
CA GLY A 214 -26.10 -5.82 19.09
C GLY A 214 -26.08 -4.42 18.50
N CYS A 215 -27.25 -3.93 18.15
CA CYS A 215 -27.55 -2.51 18.10
C CYS A 215 -27.63 -1.98 19.55
N LYS A 216 -26.96 -0.85 19.83
CA LYS A 216 -27.20 -0.11 21.06
C LYS A 216 -28.55 0.59 20.89
N SER A 217 -29.57 0.17 21.64
CA SER A 217 -30.79 0.96 21.79
C SER A 217 -30.43 2.19 22.61
N ALA A 218 -30.34 3.36 21.98
CA ALA A 218 -30.35 4.61 22.71
C ALA A 218 -31.74 4.73 23.36
N ASN A 219 -31.80 4.90 24.67
CA ASN A 219 -33.04 5.28 25.37
C ASN A 219 -33.19 6.80 25.20
N PRO A 220 -34.07 7.31 24.34
CA PRO A 220 -34.38 8.73 24.35
C PRO A 220 -35.13 9.08 25.64
N THR A 221 -34.77 10.21 26.25
CA THR A 221 -35.50 10.82 27.37
C THR A 221 -36.95 11.07 26.95
N PRO A 222 -37.97 10.79 27.79
CA PRO A 222 -39.36 11.00 27.43
C PRO A 222 -39.66 12.49 27.40
N THR A 223 -39.53 13.11 26.22
CA THR A 223 -40.13 14.41 25.94
C THR A 223 -41.53 14.14 25.43
N ASP A 224 -42.53 14.49 26.23
CA ASP A 224 -43.94 14.29 25.94
C ASP A 224 -44.36 15.18 24.75
N LEU A 225 -44.43 14.59 23.57
CA LEU A 225 -44.99 15.24 22.38
C LEU A 225 -46.50 15.06 22.44
N GLN A 226 -47.21 16.12 22.81
CA GLN A 226 -48.67 16.23 22.74
C GLN A 226 -49.18 15.69 21.40
N GLU A 227 -49.93 14.59 21.45
CA GLU A 227 -50.53 13.94 20.28
C GLU A 227 -51.49 14.88 19.55
N ARG A 228 -51.02 15.51 18.47
CA ARG A 228 -51.92 16.11 17.47
C ARG A 228 -52.42 15.02 16.53
N GLY A 229 -53.67 14.60 16.77
CA GLY A 229 -54.62 14.16 15.74
C GLY A 229 -54.28 12.87 15.01
N LYS A 230 -55.00 11.80 15.37
CA LYS A 230 -55.01 10.51 14.65
C LYS A 230 -55.26 10.71 13.15
N LEU A 231 -54.23 10.56 12.32
CA LEU A 231 -54.40 10.32 10.89
C LEU A 231 -54.65 8.82 10.70
N ARG A 232 -55.85 8.49 10.24
CA ARG A 232 -56.24 7.12 9.86
C ARG A 232 -55.32 6.60 8.74
N PRO A 233 -55.00 5.29 8.70
CA PRO A 233 -54.25 4.69 7.61
C PRO A 233 -55.01 4.87 6.28
N ALA A 234 -54.32 5.36 5.25
CA ALA A 234 -54.87 5.42 3.90
C ALA A 234 -54.92 4.00 3.28
N GLU A 235 -56.10 3.61 2.80
CA GLU A 235 -56.28 2.36 2.05
C GLU A 235 -55.54 2.40 0.71
N PRO A 236 -55.09 1.23 0.19
CA PRO A 236 -54.35 1.14 -1.07
C PRO A 236 -55.25 1.55 -2.24
N SER A 237 -54.86 2.58 -2.98
CA SER A 237 -55.64 3.10 -4.10
C SER A 237 -55.77 2.06 -5.22
N GLN A 238 -57.00 1.63 -5.46
CA GLN A 238 -57.44 0.89 -6.64
C GLN A 238 -57.04 1.63 -7.93
N GLY A 239 -56.58 0.86 -8.91
CA GLY A 239 -56.13 1.36 -10.20
C GLY A 239 -57.24 2.00 -11.04
N LEU A 240 -56.82 2.95 -11.87
CA LEU A 240 -57.63 3.66 -12.87
C LEU A 240 -56.76 3.95 -14.12
N PRO A 241 -57.34 4.22 -15.30
CA PRO A 241 -57.20 3.34 -16.48
C PRO A 241 -56.17 3.82 -17.50
N ARG A 242 -55.87 2.91 -18.45
CA ARG A 242 -55.18 3.15 -19.73
C ARG A 242 -55.59 4.49 -20.37
N GLY A 243 -54.58 5.31 -20.71
CA GLY A 243 -54.73 6.51 -21.52
C GLY A 243 -53.47 6.84 -22.33
N SER A 244 -53.48 6.39 -23.59
CA SER A 244 -52.89 7.01 -24.79
C SER A 244 -51.53 7.73 -24.73
N GLY A 245 -50.52 7.11 -25.36
CA GLY A 245 -49.87 7.66 -26.55
C GLY A 245 -48.72 8.67 -26.38
N ARG A 246 -47.49 8.22 -26.64
CA ARG A 246 -46.56 8.95 -27.52
C ARG A 246 -45.53 8.01 -28.16
N LEU A 247 -45.37 8.22 -29.46
CA LEU A 247 -44.62 7.44 -30.43
C LEU A 247 -43.11 7.45 -30.17
N SER A 248 -42.48 6.27 -30.18
CA SER A 248 -41.04 6.12 -30.27
C SER A 248 -40.58 6.28 -31.74
N ALA A 249 -39.49 7.02 -31.90
CA ALA A 249 -38.91 7.38 -33.18
C ALA A 249 -38.42 6.14 -33.96
N ARG A 250 -38.73 6.17 -35.25
CA ARG A 250 -38.40 5.22 -36.32
C ARG A 250 -36.99 4.62 -36.21
N ARG A 251 -36.93 3.29 -36.18
CA ARG A 251 -35.83 2.50 -36.74
C ARG A 251 -36.24 2.17 -38.18
N ALA A 252 -35.60 2.82 -39.14
CA ALA A 252 -35.72 2.50 -40.55
C ALA A 252 -34.84 1.27 -40.81
N GLU A 253 -35.48 0.13 -41.02
CA GLU A 253 -34.89 -1.05 -41.62
C GLU A 253 -35.61 -1.33 -42.94
N MET A 254 -34.87 -1.98 -43.82
CA MET A 254 -34.88 -1.90 -45.27
C MET A 254 -36.05 -2.61 -45.96
N ASP A 255 -35.97 -2.52 -47.28
CA ASP A 255 -36.68 -3.22 -48.36
C ASP A 255 -38.09 -2.75 -48.74
N ARG A 256 -38.32 -2.14 -49.92
CA ARG A 256 -37.90 -2.49 -51.30
C ARG A 256 -38.50 -3.84 -51.72
N GLY A 257 -39.68 -3.80 -52.34
CA GLY A 257 -40.20 -4.93 -53.10
C GLY A 257 -41.72 -4.91 -53.37
N ALA A 258 -42.07 -4.61 -54.63
CA ALA A 258 -43.29 -5.00 -55.35
C ALA A 258 -44.61 -4.25 -55.08
N ARG A 259 -44.90 -3.24 -55.91
CA ARG A 259 -45.71 -3.43 -57.15
C ARG A 259 -45.50 -2.27 -58.10
#